data_AF-A0A3D1QEV4-F1
#
_entry.id   AF-A0A3D1QEV4-F1
#
_cell.length_a   1.000
_cell.length_b   1.000
_cell.length_c   1.000
_cell.angle_alpha   90.00
_cell.angle_beta   90.00
_cell.angle_gamma   90.00
#
_symmetry.space_group_name_H-M   'P 1'
#
loop_
_entity.id
_entity.type
_entity.pdbx_description
1 polymer ?
#
loop_
_entity_poly.entity_id
_entity_poly.type
_entity_poly.pdbx_seq_one_letter_code
_entity_poly.pdbx_strand_id
1 'polypeptide(L)'
;VGVGGSFGSQMGGISQNINVNKEMKACRQCNASMEKEARFCGNCGHDNSEAASNSNEVVKCSGCGAVIAKGAKFCPECGDVYIPCPNCRADVPSGAGVCPSCGSMMPQPCPGCGFMIEKAPAKFCPECGL
;
A
#
# COMPACT_ATOMS: atom_id res chain seq x y z
N VAL A 1 26.74 65.39 21.41
CA VAL A 1 26.06 64.44 22.32
C VAL A 1 25.45 63.35 21.46
N GLY A 2 26.17 62.25 21.25
CA GLY A 2 25.71 61.10 20.44
C GLY A 2 25.22 60.00 21.37
N VAL A 3 23.93 59.72 21.35
CA VAL A 3 23.29 58.69 22.18
C VAL A 3 23.48 57.35 21.46
N GLY A 4 24.40 56.51 21.96
CA GLY A 4 24.81 55.28 21.25
C GLY A 4 25.23 54.13 22.16
N GLY A 5 24.74 54.06 23.40
CA GLY A 5 25.07 52.97 24.32
C GLY A 5 23.83 52.37 24.94
N SER A 6 23.38 51.20 24.45
CA SER A 6 22.56 50.25 25.24
C SER A 6 22.14 48.95 24.53
N PHE A 7 22.46 48.70 23.26
CA PHE A 7 21.88 47.53 22.56
C PHE A 7 22.85 46.40 22.15
N GLY A 8 24.10 46.41 22.62
CA GLY A 8 25.12 45.44 22.17
C GLY A 8 25.16 44.09 22.91
N SER A 9 24.60 43.98 24.12
CA SER A 9 24.94 42.87 25.03
C SER A 9 23.90 41.75 25.16
N GLN A 10 22.75 41.82 24.48
CA GLN A 10 21.68 40.81 24.63
C GLN A 10 21.48 39.89 23.40
N MET A 11 22.14 40.15 22.27
CA MET A 11 21.97 39.35 21.03
C MET A 11 23.03 38.25 20.83
N GLY A 12 23.87 37.97 21.83
CA GLY A 12 24.88 36.90 21.75
C GLY A 12 24.37 35.49 22.15
N GLY A 13 23.23 35.40 22.86
CA GLY A 13 22.77 34.16 23.49
C GLY A 13 21.86 33.26 22.65
N ILE A 14 21.38 33.71 21.48
CA ILE A 14 20.36 33.02 20.69
C ILE A 14 20.94 31.99 19.69
N SER A 15 22.26 31.94 19.55
CA SER A 15 22.93 31.11 18.53
C SER A 15 23.12 29.64 18.94
N GLN A 16 23.05 29.33 20.23
CA GLN A 16 23.43 28.00 20.74
C GLN A 16 22.29 26.96 20.84
N ASN A 17 21.06 27.30 20.40
CA ASN A 17 19.91 26.39 20.53
C ASN A 17 19.17 26.10 19.21
N ILE A 18 19.89 26.02 18.09
CA ILE A 18 19.37 25.42 16.85
C ILE A 18 20.05 24.07 16.69
N ASN A 19 19.53 23.06 17.39
CA ASN A 19 19.98 21.68 17.28
C ASN A 19 19.39 21.09 15.98
N VAL A 20 20.07 21.31 14.85
CA VAL A 20 19.77 20.66 13.56
C VAL A 20 20.37 19.26 13.54
N ASN A 21 19.86 18.38 14.40
CA ASN A 21 20.12 16.94 14.29
C ASN A 21 19.25 16.36 13.15
N LYS A 22 19.53 16.77 11.91
CA LYS A 22 18.95 16.14 10.72
C LYS A 22 19.66 14.81 10.53
N GLU A 23 18.97 13.73 10.89
CA GLU A 23 19.43 12.38 10.58
C GLU A 23 19.56 12.23 9.06
N MET A 24 20.74 11.82 8.58
CA MET A 24 21.03 11.64 7.16
C MET A 24 21.09 10.14 6.83
N LYS A 25 20.51 9.76 5.69
CA LYS A 25 20.63 8.42 5.09
C LYS A 25 21.35 8.52 3.74
N ALA A 26 21.98 7.43 3.32
CA ALA A 26 22.58 7.34 1.99
C ALA A 26 21.57 6.81 0.97
N CYS A 27 21.57 7.40 -0.22
CA CYS A 27 20.77 6.91 -1.34
C CYS A 27 21.26 5.54 -1.80
N ARG A 28 20.38 4.52 -1.80
CA ARG A 28 20.70 3.15 -2.24
C ARG A 28 21.16 3.00 -3.71
N GLN A 29 20.96 4.00 -4.56
CA GLN A 29 21.31 3.93 -5.99
C GLN A 29 22.63 4.65 -6.31
N CYS A 30 22.85 5.84 -5.75
CA CYS A 30 24.01 6.68 -6.08
C CYS A 30 24.87 7.06 -4.87
N ASN A 31 24.56 6.52 -3.69
CA ASN A 31 25.22 6.82 -2.41
C ASN A 31 25.24 8.31 -2.00
N ALA A 32 24.44 9.16 -2.63
CA ALA A 32 24.30 10.55 -2.22
C ALA A 32 23.67 10.66 -0.82
N SER A 33 24.20 11.56 0.01
CA SER A 33 23.65 11.87 1.34
C SER A 33 22.33 12.63 1.21
N MET A 34 21.31 12.15 1.90
CA MET A 34 19.95 12.72 1.88
C MET A 34 19.33 12.65 3.27
N GLU A 35 18.33 13.49 3.54
CA GLU A 35 17.65 13.48 4.85
C GLU A 35 16.89 12.17 5.07
N LYS A 36 16.77 11.73 6.32
CA LYS A 36 16.08 10.47 6.66
C LYS A 36 14.62 10.45 6.17
N GLU A 37 13.90 11.57 6.29
CA GLU A 37 12.56 11.76 5.72
C GLU A 37 12.52 11.99 4.20
N ALA A 38 13.67 12.22 3.53
CA ALA A 38 13.65 12.45 2.09
C ALA A 38 13.20 11.19 1.35
N ARG A 39 12.04 11.27 0.70
CA ARG A 39 11.46 10.19 -0.11
C ARG A 39 12.26 9.99 -1.39
N PHE A 40 12.58 11.06 -2.10
CA PHE A 40 13.32 10.99 -3.36
C PHE A 40 14.75 11.49 -3.16
N CYS A 41 15.70 10.83 -3.82
CA CYS A 41 17.07 11.33 -3.87
C CYS A 41 17.12 12.58 -4.76
N GLY A 42 17.50 13.73 -4.19
CA GLY A 42 17.67 14.98 -4.95
C GLY A 42 18.79 14.93 -6.01
N ASN A 43 19.68 13.94 -5.96
CA ASN A 43 20.79 13.79 -6.92
C ASN A 43 20.43 12.89 -8.11
N CYS A 44 19.72 11.78 -7.88
CA CYS A 44 19.44 10.79 -8.95
C CYS A 44 17.96 10.47 -9.17
N GLY A 45 17.06 11.08 -8.39
CA GLY A 45 15.61 10.86 -8.49
C GLY A 45 15.11 9.53 -7.90
N HIS A 46 15.99 8.67 -7.37
CA HIS A 46 15.61 7.37 -6.84
C HIS A 46 14.77 7.47 -5.56
N ASP A 47 13.65 6.75 -5.50
CA ASP A 47 12.72 6.69 -4.36
C ASP A 47 13.32 5.81 -3.24
N ASN A 48 13.67 6.43 -2.11
CA ASN A 48 14.32 5.88 -0.92
C ASN A 48 13.37 5.84 0.29
N SER A 49 12.05 5.82 0.06
CA SER A 49 11.07 5.65 1.12
C SER A 49 11.16 4.27 1.77
N GLU A 50 11.16 4.20 3.10
CA GLU A 50 10.97 2.97 3.88
C GLU A 50 9.48 2.57 3.98
N ALA A 51 8.65 3.08 3.05
CA ALA A 51 7.20 2.88 3.03
C ALA A 51 6.76 2.38 1.65
N ALA A 52 7.35 1.27 1.23
CA ALA A 52 6.71 0.27 0.39
C ALA A 52 7.58 -1.00 0.41
N SER A 53 7.73 -1.62 1.57
CA SER A 53 7.67 -3.07 1.57
C SER A 53 6.27 -3.41 1.04
N ASN A 54 6.13 -3.43 -0.30
CA ASN A 54 5.27 -4.40 -0.92
C ASN A 54 5.77 -5.71 -0.35
N SER A 55 5.12 -6.18 0.72
CA SER A 55 5.20 -7.57 1.09
C SER A 55 4.99 -8.29 -0.23
N ASN A 56 6.05 -8.92 -0.73
CA ASN A 56 6.07 -9.63 -2.00
C ASN A 56 5.29 -10.93 -1.82
N GLU A 57 4.08 -10.77 -1.28
CA GLU A 57 3.09 -11.79 -1.17
C GLU A 57 2.55 -11.91 -2.58
N VAL A 58 3.06 -12.91 -3.26
CA VAL A 58 2.61 -13.30 -4.57
C VAL A 58 1.49 -14.31 -4.46
N VAL A 59 0.62 -14.35 -5.45
CA VAL A 59 -0.49 -15.28 -5.58
C VAL A 59 -0.44 -15.90 -6.97
N LYS A 60 -0.87 -17.16 -7.10
CA LYS A 60 -0.96 -17.83 -8.41
C LYS A 60 -2.29 -17.50 -9.05
N CYS A 61 -2.26 -17.08 -10.31
CA CYS A 61 -3.45 -16.87 -11.11
C CYS A 61 -4.19 -18.19 -11.33
N SER A 62 -5.50 -18.19 -11.12
CA SER A 62 -6.39 -19.33 -11.31
C SER A 62 -6.61 -19.67 -12.79
N GLY A 63 -6.45 -18.69 -13.70
CA GLY A 63 -6.60 -18.87 -15.14
C GLY A 63 -5.38 -19.50 -15.82
N CYS A 64 -4.17 -18.98 -15.56
CA CYS A 64 -2.95 -19.42 -16.24
C CYS A 64 -1.84 -19.97 -15.33
N GLY A 65 -1.97 -19.88 -14.01
CA GLY A 65 -0.95 -20.32 -13.05
C GLY A 65 0.21 -19.34 -12.84
N ALA A 66 0.25 -18.21 -13.55
CA ALA A 66 1.28 -17.20 -13.39
C ALA A 66 1.29 -16.59 -11.99
N VAL A 67 2.46 -16.14 -11.57
CA VAL A 67 2.66 -15.51 -10.26
C VAL A 67 2.37 -14.01 -10.38
N ILE A 68 1.35 -13.53 -9.65
CA ILE A 68 0.89 -12.14 -9.68
C ILE A 68 1.05 -11.50 -8.28
N ALA A 69 1.24 -10.18 -8.23
CA ALA A 69 1.36 -9.45 -6.97
C ALA A 69 0.02 -9.37 -6.23
N LYS A 70 -0.01 -9.58 -4.89
CA LYS A 70 -1.22 -9.33 -4.09
C LYS A 70 -1.61 -7.85 -4.20
N GLY A 71 -2.75 -7.60 -4.82
CA GLY A 71 -3.27 -6.26 -5.12
C GLY A 71 -3.37 -5.94 -6.61
N ALA A 72 -2.83 -6.79 -7.49
CA ALA A 72 -3.13 -6.72 -8.92
C ALA A 72 -4.64 -6.90 -9.13
N LYS A 73 -5.26 -6.05 -9.97
CA LYS A 73 -6.69 -6.20 -10.33
C LYS A 73 -6.92 -7.27 -11.40
N PHE A 74 -5.90 -7.51 -12.22
CA PHE A 74 -5.92 -8.44 -13.34
C PHE A 74 -4.57 -9.14 -13.43
N CYS A 75 -4.54 -10.35 -14.00
CA CYS A 75 -3.32 -11.06 -14.32
C CYS A 75 -2.61 -10.38 -15.50
N PRO A 76 -1.34 -9.97 -15.37
CA PRO A 76 -0.58 -9.36 -16.46
C PRO A 76 -0.25 -10.33 -17.60
N GLU A 77 -0.32 -11.65 -17.35
CA GLU A 77 0.02 -12.68 -18.33
C GLU A 77 -1.19 -13.09 -19.19
N CYS A 78 -2.36 -13.35 -18.58
CA CYS A 78 -3.54 -13.83 -19.29
C CYS A 78 -4.72 -12.85 -19.32
N GLY A 79 -4.68 -11.76 -18.55
CA GLY A 79 -5.77 -10.78 -18.47
C GLY A 79 -6.95 -11.18 -17.59
N ASP A 80 -6.93 -12.35 -16.95
CA ASP A 80 -7.98 -12.76 -16.01
C ASP A 80 -8.10 -11.80 -14.83
N VAL A 81 -9.34 -11.62 -14.35
CA VAL A 81 -9.61 -10.79 -13.18
C VAL A 81 -9.11 -11.48 -11.92
N TYR A 82 -8.38 -10.75 -11.08
CA TYR A 82 -7.97 -11.26 -9.78
C TYR A 82 -9.15 -11.20 -8.79
N ILE A 83 -9.60 -12.36 -8.32
CA ILE A 83 -10.70 -12.49 -7.38
C ILE A 83 -10.16 -13.08 -6.07
N PRO A 84 -9.76 -12.24 -5.11
CA PRO A 84 -9.16 -12.71 -3.87
C PRO A 84 -10.19 -13.41 -2.98
N CYS A 85 -9.86 -14.60 -2.51
CA CYS A 85 -10.59 -15.25 -1.44
C CYS A 85 -10.55 -14.39 -0.15
N PRO A 86 -11.70 -14.11 0.51
CA PRO A 86 -11.73 -13.30 1.73
C PRO A 86 -11.02 -13.96 2.93
N ASN A 87 -10.83 -15.29 2.89
CA ASN A 87 -10.22 -16.05 3.97
C ASN A 87 -8.71 -16.27 3.75
N CYS A 88 -8.31 -16.86 2.61
CA CYS A 88 -6.90 -17.20 2.34
C CYS A 88 -6.19 -16.29 1.32
N ARG A 89 -6.91 -15.36 0.68
CA ARG A 89 -6.42 -14.49 -0.41
C ARG A 89 -5.81 -15.21 -1.61
N ALA A 90 -6.13 -16.49 -1.83
CA ALA A 90 -5.85 -17.13 -3.10
C ALA A 90 -6.72 -16.53 -4.21
N ASP A 91 -6.22 -16.52 -5.44
CA ASP A 91 -7.03 -16.17 -6.60
C ASP A 91 -8.05 -17.28 -6.86
N VAL A 92 -9.30 -16.89 -7.08
CA VAL A 92 -10.42 -17.81 -7.27
C VAL A 92 -10.99 -17.61 -8.67
N PRO A 93 -11.30 -18.68 -9.41
CA PRO A 93 -11.88 -18.54 -10.74
C PRO A 93 -13.26 -17.86 -10.69
N SER A 94 -13.56 -17.10 -11.75
CA SER A 94 -14.84 -16.41 -11.91
C SER A 94 -16.03 -17.36 -11.77
N GLY A 95 -17.00 -17.00 -10.92
CA GLY A 95 -18.21 -17.80 -10.69
C GLY A 95 -18.05 -19.00 -9.76
N ALA A 96 -16.88 -19.23 -9.15
CA ALA A 96 -16.74 -20.27 -8.14
C ALA A 96 -17.43 -19.87 -6.83
N GLY A 97 -18.40 -20.68 -6.38
CA GLY A 97 -19.08 -20.50 -5.10
C GLY A 97 -18.23 -20.87 -3.88
N VAL A 98 -17.13 -21.61 -4.08
CA VAL A 98 -16.22 -22.06 -3.02
C VAL A 98 -14.77 -21.87 -3.47
N CYS A 99 -13.91 -21.41 -2.57
CA CYS A 99 -12.49 -21.27 -2.83
C CYS A 99 -11.82 -22.65 -2.95
N PRO A 100 -11.13 -22.96 -4.07
CA PRO A 100 -10.46 -24.25 -4.25
C PRO A 100 -9.22 -24.43 -3.35
N SER A 101 -8.67 -23.35 -2.81
CA SER A 101 -7.46 -23.39 -1.97
C SER A 101 -7.75 -23.65 -0.49
N CYS A 102 -8.85 -23.13 0.06
CA CYS A 102 -9.17 -23.26 1.49
C CYS A 102 -10.58 -23.76 1.79
N GLY A 103 -11.45 -23.93 0.78
CA GLY A 103 -12.81 -24.41 0.96
C GLY A 103 -13.79 -23.38 1.52
N SER A 104 -13.40 -22.11 1.68
CA SER A 104 -14.33 -21.06 2.15
C SER A 104 -15.32 -20.67 1.06
N MET A 105 -16.54 -20.35 1.46
CA MET A 105 -17.58 -19.81 0.58
C MET A 105 -17.18 -18.45 0.00
N MET A 106 -17.48 -18.23 -1.28
CA MET A 106 -17.25 -16.98 -1.99
C MET A 106 -18.54 -16.15 -2.04
N PRO A 107 -18.44 -14.81 -2.00
CA PRO A 107 -19.58 -13.96 -2.24
C PRO A 107 -20.08 -14.16 -3.67
N GLN A 108 -21.41 -14.21 -3.84
CA GLN A 108 -22.05 -14.38 -5.14
C GLN A 108 -23.14 -13.32 -5.33
N PRO A 109 -23.33 -12.79 -6.55
CA PRO A 109 -24.46 -11.92 -6.83
C PRO A 109 -25.77 -12.70 -6.78
N CYS A 110 -26.82 -12.09 -6.22
CA CYS A 110 -28.16 -12.64 -6.23
C CYS A 110 -28.66 -12.74 -7.69
N PRO A 111 -29.22 -13.89 -8.11
CA PRO A 111 -29.72 -14.05 -9.48
C PRO A 111 -30.97 -13.20 -9.78
N GLY A 112 -31.70 -12.75 -8.74
CA GLY A 112 -32.91 -11.94 -8.91
C GLY A 112 -32.63 -10.43 -9.03
N CYS A 113 -31.83 -9.87 -8.13
CA CYS A 113 -31.58 -8.42 -8.06
C CYS A 113 -30.10 -8.01 -8.23
N GLY A 114 -29.17 -8.96 -8.32
CA GLY A 114 -27.74 -8.67 -8.42
C GLY A 114 -27.04 -8.28 -7.11
N PHE A 115 -27.74 -8.26 -5.97
CA PHE A 115 -27.13 -7.93 -4.68
C PHE A 115 -26.03 -8.93 -4.29
N MET A 116 -24.87 -8.43 -3.86
CA MET A 116 -23.73 -9.27 -3.47
C MET A 116 -23.97 -9.91 -2.09
N ILE A 117 -24.16 -11.23 -2.08
CA ILE A 117 -24.39 -12.00 -0.85
C ILE A 117 -23.04 -12.47 -0.31
N GLU A 118 -22.61 -11.92 0.83
CA GLU A 118 -21.31 -12.24 1.44
C GLU A 118 -21.20 -13.70 1.95
N LYS A 119 -22.33 -14.31 2.32
CA LYS A 119 -22.44 -15.69 2.83
C LYS A 119 -23.27 -16.56 1.89
N ALA A 120 -22.79 -16.77 0.67
CA ALA A 120 -23.43 -17.68 -0.28
C ALA A 120 -23.05 -19.14 -0.01
N PRO A 121 -23.97 -20.12 -0.11
CA PRO A 121 -25.36 -19.98 -0.54
C PRO A 121 -26.27 -19.54 0.61
N ALA A 122 -26.89 -18.37 0.47
CA ALA A 122 -27.99 -17.96 1.34
C ALA A 122 -29.30 -18.55 0.80
N LYS A 123 -30.18 -19.02 1.68
CA LYS A 123 -31.51 -19.55 1.30
C LYS A 123 -32.45 -18.48 0.76
N PHE A 124 -32.22 -17.22 1.15
CA PHE A 124 -33.04 -16.06 0.78
C PHE A 124 -32.14 -14.84 0.63
N CYS A 125 -32.41 -14.01 -0.37
CA CYS A 125 -31.78 -12.71 -0.58
C CYS A 125 -32.39 -11.67 0.37
N PRO A 126 -31.57 -10.93 1.16
CA PRO A 126 -32.08 -9.93 2.09
C PRO A 126 -32.70 -8.70 1.38
N GLU A 127 -32.38 -8.47 0.10
CA GLU A 127 -32.89 -7.34 -0.68
C GLU A 127 -34.20 -7.67 -1.42
N CYS A 128 -34.26 -8.81 -2.11
CA CYS A 128 -35.42 -9.16 -2.97
C CYS A 128 -36.25 -10.35 -2.48
N GLY A 129 -35.82 -11.04 -1.42
CA GLY A 129 -36.54 -12.17 -0.83
C GLY A 129 -36.49 -13.48 -1.63
N LEU A 130 -35.81 -13.51 -2.78
CA LEU A 130 -35.60 -14.71 -3.60
C LEU A 130 -34.63 -15.69 -2.96
#